data_AF-A0A1H3KMS1-F1
#
_entry.id   AF-A0A1H3KMS1-F1
#
_cell.length_a   1.000
_cell.length_b   1.000
_cell.length_c   1.000
_cell.angle_alpha   90.00
_cell.angle_beta   90.00
_cell.angle_gamma   90.00
#
_symmetry.space_group_name_H-M   'P 1'
#
loop_
_entity.id
_entity.type
_entity.pdbx_description
1 polymer ?
#
loop_
_entity_poly.entity_id
_entity_poly.type
_entity_poly.pdbx_seq_one_letter_code
_entity_poly.pdbx_strand_id
1 'polypeptide(L)'
;MLIIDPSNVLATEIAKDWAKIITYAFSKEEYDQEYYKEAYYEVHKSSKDKFMWGFQNFYVVSLLSKFLSSDTESKFLDYIISSEKGIYYIYDGSLKSPPNNYCSKQSSRYVSAFELLSNYHLISTKCKHVIKWINENSSGDGFWDMGQTVKDKIYFPLSNSWRKAINRKIDCTVRMQIILSNLKNRDI
;
A
#
# COMPACT_ATOMS: atom_id res chain seq x y z
N MET A 1 7.53 5.46 -6.01
CA MET A 1 7.94 4.65 -7.18
C MET A 1 6.71 4.49 -8.05
N LEU A 2 6.74 4.91 -9.32
CA LEU A 2 5.62 4.64 -10.23
C LEU A 2 5.57 3.13 -10.48
N ILE A 3 4.46 2.49 -10.11
CA ILE A 3 4.31 1.03 -10.27
C ILE A 3 3.91 0.68 -11.71
N ILE A 4 3.35 1.65 -12.45
CA ILE A 4 2.99 1.51 -13.86
C ILE A 4 3.79 2.52 -14.68
N ASP A 5 4.39 2.05 -15.78
CA ASP A 5 4.91 2.91 -16.83
C ASP A 5 3.72 3.64 -17.50
N PRO A 6 3.65 4.99 -17.43
CA PRO A 6 2.55 5.76 -18.02
C PRO A 6 2.37 5.56 -19.53
N SER A 7 3.40 5.09 -20.23
CA SER A 7 3.34 4.78 -21.66
C SER A 7 2.73 3.41 -21.96
N ASN A 8 2.55 2.56 -20.94
CA ASN A 8 1.93 1.24 -21.10
C ASN A 8 0.40 1.34 -21.11
N VAL A 9 -0.15 1.36 -22.33
CA VAL A 9 -1.60 1.46 -22.58
C VAL A 9 -2.37 0.32 -21.92
N LEU A 10 -1.89 -0.92 -22.03
CA LEU A 10 -2.56 -2.10 -21.48
C LEU A 10 -2.66 -2.04 -19.95
N ALA A 11 -1.59 -1.63 -19.27
CA ALA A 11 -1.62 -1.48 -17.81
C ALA A 11 -2.60 -0.37 -17.37
N THR A 12 -2.70 0.70 -18.17
CA THR A 12 -3.66 1.79 -17.93
C THR A 12 -5.10 1.32 -18.13
N GLU A 13 -5.39 0.51 -19.15
CA GLU A 13 -6.71 -0.07 -19.38
C GLU A 13 -7.12 -1.01 -18.24
N ILE A 14 -6.21 -1.91 -17.83
CA ILE A 14 -6.45 -2.80 -16.69
C ILE A 14 -6.72 -2.00 -15.41
N ALA A 15 -5.95 -0.93 -15.15
CA ALA A 15 -6.17 -0.06 -14.00
C ALA A 15 -7.55 0.63 -14.04
N LYS A 16 -7.98 1.11 -15.22
CA LYS A 16 -9.32 1.68 -15.41
C LYS A 16 -10.43 0.67 -15.18
N ASP A 17 -10.25 -0.56 -15.62
CA ASP A 17 -11.24 -1.62 -15.42
C ASP A 17 -11.38 -1.98 -13.94
N TRP A 18 -10.27 -2.14 -13.23
CA TRP A 18 -10.30 -2.27 -11.77
C TRP A 18 -10.92 -1.06 -11.08
N ALA A 19 -10.63 0.16 -11.54
CA ALA A 19 -11.21 1.36 -10.96
C ALA A 19 -12.74 1.41 -11.13
N LYS A 20 -13.30 0.97 -12.26
CA LYS A 20 -14.76 0.85 -12.44
C LYS A 20 -15.36 -0.13 -11.42
N ILE A 21 -14.75 -1.29 -11.25
CA ILE A 21 -15.22 -2.33 -10.32
C ILE A 21 -15.22 -1.78 -8.88
N ILE A 22 -14.12 -1.15 -8.47
CA ILE A 22 -14.01 -0.57 -7.12
C ILE A 22 -14.97 0.60 -6.93
N THR A 23 -15.11 1.48 -7.92
CA THR A 23 -16.04 2.60 -7.84
C THR A 23 -17.48 2.13 -7.62
N TYR A 24 -17.91 1.09 -8.34
CA TYR A 24 -19.24 0.54 -8.16
C TYR A 24 -19.41 -0.17 -6.80
N ALA A 25 -18.40 -0.96 -6.38
CA ALA A 25 -18.40 -1.64 -5.08
C ALA A 25 -18.46 -0.68 -3.87
N PHE A 26 -18.00 0.57 -4.05
CA PHE A 26 -18.02 1.63 -3.04
C PHE A 26 -18.98 2.77 -3.42
N SER A 27 -19.99 2.50 -4.25
CA SER A 27 -21.00 3.49 -4.66
C SER A 27 -21.93 3.90 -3.51
N LYS A 28 -22.06 3.04 -2.48
CA LYS A 28 -22.70 3.34 -1.20
C LYS A 28 -21.70 3.94 -0.21
N GLU A 29 -22.10 4.10 1.05
CA GLU A 29 -21.21 4.59 2.10
C GLU A 29 -20.09 3.59 2.43
N GLU A 30 -20.39 2.30 2.39
CA GLU A 30 -19.45 1.21 2.70
C GLU A 30 -19.28 0.24 1.51
N TYR A 31 -18.27 -0.64 1.61
CA TYR A 31 -18.03 -1.71 0.64
C TYR A 31 -19.22 -2.67 0.56
N ASP A 32 -19.70 -2.93 -0.66
CA ASP A 32 -20.76 -3.90 -0.94
C ASP A 32 -20.22 -5.05 -1.80
N GLN A 33 -20.26 -6.26 -1.24
CA GLN A 33 -19.74 -7.48 -1.88
C GLN A 33 -20.54 -7.90 -3.11
N GLU A 34 -21.86 -7.66 -3.13
CA GLU A 34 -22.69 -8.01 -4.29
C GLU A 34 -22.43 -7.04 -5.44
N TYR A 35 -22.25 -5.75 -5.13
CA TYR A 35 -21.91 -4.75 -6.14
C TYR A 35 -20.52 -5.02 -6.73
N TYR A 36 -19.55 -5.37 -5.88
CA TYR A 36 -18.25 -5.83 -6.35
C TYR A 36 -18.35 -7.00 -7.32
N LYS A 37 -19.15 -8.02 -6.96
CA LYS A 37 -19.34 -9.22 -7.76
C LYS A 37 -20.01 -8.91 -9.10
N GLU A 38 -21.05 -8.10 -9.09
CA GLU A 38 -21.76 -7.66 -10.30
C GLU A 38 -20.80 -6.96 -11.26
N ALA A 39 -20.11 -5.91 -10.81
CA ALA A 39 -19.18 -5.17 -11.66
C ALA A 39 -17.98 -6.00 -12.09
N TYR A 40 -17.47 -6.90 -11.24
CA TYR A 40 -16.35 -7.77 -11.60
C TYR A 40 -16.65 -8.63 -12.82
N TYR A 41 -17.83 -9.28 -12.84
CA TYR A 41 -18.23 -10.14 -13.96
C TYR A 41 -18.59 -9.33 -15.21
N GLU A 42 -19.23 -8.17 -15.04
CA GLU A 42 -19.58 -7.29 -16.16
C GLU A 42 -18.31 -6.77 -16.87
N VAL A 43 -17.37 -6.19 -16.11
CA VAL A 43 -16.16 -5.55 -16.66
C VAL A 43 -15.23 -6.59 -17.28
N HIS A 44 -14.98 -7.71 -16.61
CA HIS A 44 -14.10 -8.77 -17.14
C HIS A 44 -14.80 -9.69 -18.14
N LYS A 45 -16.08 -9.45 -18.47
CA LYS A 45 -16.91 -10.30 -19.35
C LYS A 45 -16.78 -11.79 -19.00
N SER A 46 -16.76 -12.08 -17.70
CA SER A 46 -16.50 -13.40 -17.17
C SER A 46 -17.80 -14.06 -16.73
N SER A 47 -17.89 -15.38 -16.90
CA SER A 47 -19.05 -16.15 -16.46
C SER A 47 -19.08 -16.26 -14.92
N LYS A 48 -20.29 -16.29 -14.35
CA LYS A 48 -20.50 -16.22 -12.88
C LYS A 48 -19.98 -17.45 -12.11
N ASP A 49 -19.63 -18.52 -12.80
CA ASP A 49 -19.00 -19.74 -12.28
C ASP A 49 -17.47 -19.62 -12.16
N LYS A 50 -16.84 -18.61 -12.77
CA LYS A 50 -15.40 -18.40 -12.64
C LYS A 50 -15.02 -17.84 -11.28
N PHE A 51 -13.85 -18.27 -10.81
CA PHE A 51 -13.23 -17.75 -9.60
C PHE A 51 -13.03 -16.23 -9.71
N MET A 52 -13.47 -15.53 -8.67
CA MET A 52 -13.35 -14.08 -8.57
C MET A 52 -12.15 -13.73 -7.70
N TRP A 53 -11.26 -12.89 -8.25
CA TRP A 53 -10.13 -12.38 -7.47
C TRP A 53 -10.60 -11.35 -6.46
N GLY A 54 -10.00 -11.34 -5.26
CA GLY A 54 -10.17 -10.26 -4.29
C GLY A 54 -9.22 -9.10 -4.61
N PHE A 55 -9.66 -7.86 -4.38
CA PHE A 55 -8.86 -6.66 -4.69
C PHE A 55 -7.85 -6.27 -3.60
N GLN A 56 -7.91 -6.87 -2.40
CA GLN A 56 -7.01 -6.58 -1.28
C GLN A 56 -5.63 -7.25 -1.44
N ASN A 57 -4.98 -7.03 -2.58
CA ASN A 57 -3.67 -7.60 -2.89
C ASN A 57 -2.74 -6.53 -3.47
N PHE A 58 -1.43 -6.77 -3.36
CA PHE A 58 -0.39 -5.84 -3.83
C PHE A 58 -0.64 -5.33 -5.25
N TYR A 59 -0.99 -6.19 -6.20
CA TYR A 59 -1.13 -5.80 -7.61
C TYR A 59 -2.29 -4.84 -7.82
N VAL A 60 -3.49 -5.19 -7.36
CA VAL A 60 -4.67 -4.34 -7.57
C VAL A 60 -4.56 -3.03 -6.81
N VAL A 61 -4.10 -3.07 -5.55
CA VAL A 61 -3.87 -1.84 -4.76
C VAL A 61 -2.79 -0.96 -5.42
N SER A 62 -1.81 -1.53 -6.10
CA SER A 62 -0.82 -0.73 -6.85
C SER A 62 -1.41 -0.03 -8.06
N LEU A 63 -2.30 -0.71 -8.78
CA LEU A 63 -2.86 -0.21 -10.03
C LEU A 63 -3.82 0.95 -9.81
N LEU A 64 -4.56 0.95 -8.71
CA LEU A 64 -5.66 1.90 -8.46
C LEU A 64 -5.20 3.31 -8.07
N SER A 65 -3.92 3.48 -7.67
CA SER A 65 -3.41 4.81 -7.32
C SER A 65 -3.58 5.76 -8.52
N LYS A 66 -4.24 6.91 -8.30
CA LYS A 66 -4.61 7.92 -9.33
C LYS A 66 -5.75 7.56 -10.30
N PHE A 67 -6.40 6.41 -10.15
CA PHE A 67 -7.54 6.02 -10.98
C PHE A 67 -8.89 6.10 -10.26
N LEU A 68 -8.88 6.40 -8.96
CA LEU A 68 -10.09 6.57 -8.15
C LEU A 68 -10.44 8.05 -8.00
N SER A 69 -11.74 8.34 -7.92
CA SER A 69 -12.22 9.64 -7.46
C SER A 69 -11.86 9.86 -5.99
N SER A 70 -11.82 11.11 -5.51
CA SER A 70 -11.52 11.40 -4.10
C SER A 70 -12.48 10.70 -3.13
N ASP A 71 -13.77 10.64 -3.43
CA ASP A 71 -14.75 9.93 -2.58
C ASP A 71 -14.45 8.43 -2.50
N THR A 72 -14.32 7.79 -3.66
CA THR A 72 -14.03 6.36 -3.75
C THR A 72 -12.68 6.01 -3.12
N GLU A 73 -11.67 6.85 -3.35
CA GLU A 73 -10.34 6.68 -2.78
C GLU A 73 -10.37 6.72 -1.25
N SER A 74 -11.12 7.66 -0.67
CA SER A 74 -11.26 7.77 0.78
C SER A 74 -11.83 6.49 1.39
N LYS A 75 -12.97 6.01 0.86
CA LYS A 75 -13.65 4.79 1.32
C LYS A 75 -12.79 3.54 1.12
N PHE A 76 -12.12 3.45 -0.02
CA PHE A 76 -11.20 2.37 -0.34
C PHE A 76 -10.03 2.30 0.65
N LEU A 77 -9.41 3.44 0.95
CA LEU A 77 -8.32 3.50 1.92
C LEU A 77 -8.78 3.14 3.33
N ASP A 78 -9.97 3.59 3.77
CA ASP A 78 -10.53 3.19 5.06
C ASP A 78 -10.73 1.67 5.13
N TYR A 79 -11.27 1.08 4.08
CA TYR A 79 -11.44 -0.37 3.98
C TYR A 79 -10.10 -1.13 4.02
N ILE A 80 -9.09 -0.69 3.25
CA ILE A 80 -7.77 -1.34 3.23
C ILE A 80 -7.05 -1.20 4.57
N ILE A 81 -7.06 -0.01 5.17
CA ILE A 81 -6.37 0.25 6.44
C ILE A 81 -7.02 -0.53 7.59
N SER A 82 -8.36 -0.64 7.57
CA SER A 82 -9.14 -1.33 8.60
C SER A 82 -9.17 -2.85 8.46
N SER A 83 -8.73 -3.40 7.33
CA SER A 83 -8.74 -4.83 7.06
C SER A 83 -7.82 -5.62 8.00
N GLU A 84 -8.39 -6.55 8.76
CA GLU A 84 -7.62 -7.49 9.59
C GLU A 84 -6.76 -8.47 8.77
N LYS A 85 -7.05 -8.63 7.48
CA LYS A 85 -6.29 -9.48 6.56
C LYS A 85 -5.07 -8.78 5.94
N GLY A 86 -4.97 -7.46 6.09
CA GLY A 86 -3.94 -6.65 5.46
C GLY A 86 -4.03 -6.59 3.93
N ILE A 87 -2.87 -6.55 3.29
CA ILE A 87 -2.70 -6.50 1.83
C ILE A 87 -1.93 -7.74 1.40
N TYR A 88 -2.63 -8.66 0.72
CA TYR A 88 -2.05 -9.92 0.29
C TYR A 88 -0.76 -9.73 -0.52
N TYR A 89 0.19 -10.66 -0.31
CA TYR A 89 1.61 -10.66 -0.70
C TYR A 89 2.56 -9.82 0.16
N ILE A 90 2.12 -8.72 0.77
CA ILE A 90 3.06 -7.79 1.41
C ILE A 90 2.84 -7.59 2.91
N TYR A 91 1.63 -7.74 3.43
CA TYR A 91 1.34 -7.56 4.85
C TYR A 91 0.05 -8.30 5.24
N ASP A 92 0.07 -9.00 6.38
CA ASP A 92 -0.93 -9.98 6.80
C ASP A 92 -1.67 -9.57 8.09
N GLY A 93 -1.78 -8.27 8.37
CA GLY A 93 -2.52 -7.75 9.51
C GLY A 93 -3.17 -6.39 9.26
N SER A 94 -3.85 -5.87 10.28
CA SER A 94 -4.43 -4.52 10.26
C SER A 94 -3.35 -3.44 10.20
N LEU A 95 -3.60 -2.39 9.39
CA LEU A 95 -2.70 -1.25 9.25
C LEU A 95 -3.01 -0.11 10.23
N LYS A 96 -4.12 -0.23 10.98
CA LYS A 96 -4.52 0.73 12.03
C LYS A 96 -3.48 0.86 13.13
N SER A 97 -2.80 -0.23 13.47
CA SER A 97 -1.80 -0.26 14.54
C SER A 97 -0.45 -0.70 13.99
N PRO A 98 0.63 0.02 14.33
CA PRO A 98 1.97 -0.39 13.91
C PRO A 98 2.43 -1.62 14.72
N PRO A 99 3.39 -2.41 14.20
CA PRO A 99 3.94 -3.54 14.94
C PRO A 99 4.75 -3.09 16.17
N ASN A 100 4.67 -3.88 17.25
CA ASN A 100 5.36 -3.57 18.53
C ASN A 100 6.88 -3.56 18.41
N ASN A 101 7.46 -4.44 17.58
CA ASN A 101 8.91 -4.55 17.40
C ASN A 101 9.32 -3.94 16.06
N TYR A 102 9.94 -2.78 16.10
CA TYR A 102 10.47 -2.10 14.92
C TYR A 102 11.48 -2.93 14.12
N CYS A 103 12.37 -3.67 14.80
CA CYS A 103 13.40 -4.49 14.17
C CYS A 103 12.89 -5.90 13.83
N SER A 104 11.83 -5.98 13.03
CA SER A 104 11.18 -7.24 12.65
C SER A 104 10.78 -7.29 11.18
N LYS A 105 10.61 -8.51 10.65
CA LYS A 105 10.04 -8.73 9.31
C LYS A 105 8.65 -8.11 9.17
N GLN A 106 7.86 -8.16 10.24
CA GLN A 106 6.52 -7.57 10.26
C GLN A 106 6.56 -6.05 10.08
N SER A 107 7.49 -5.38 10.75
CA SER A 107 7.72 -3.94 10.55
C SER A 107 8.19 -3.62 9.13
N SER A 108 9.05 -4.44 8.53
CA SER A 108 9.46 -4.26 7.13
C SER A 108 8.26 -4.29 6.18
N ARG A 109 7.37 -5.26 6.40
CA ARG A 109 6.16 -5.51 5.63
C ARG A 109 5.12 -4.41 5.83
N TYR A 110 4.97 -3.93 7.06
CA TYR A 110 4.15 -2.77 7.40
C TYR A 110 4.63 -1.52 6.66
N VAL A 111 5.94 -1.28 6.66
CA VAL A 111 6.57 -0.20 5.87
C VAL A 111 6.29 -0.38 4.38
N SER A 112 6.44 -1.59 3.84
CA SER A 112 6.11 -1.88 2.42
C SER A 112 4.66 -1.55 2.07
N ALA A 113 3.72 -1.85 2.96
CA ALA A 113 2.31 -1.49 2.78
C ALA A 113 2.12 0.02 2.73
N PHE A 114 2.78 0.80 3.60
CA PHE A 114 2.70 2.25 3.54
C PHE A 114 3.50 2.88 2.40
N GLU A 115 4.59 2.27 1.92
CA GLU A 115 5.24 2.69 0.68
C GLU A 115 4.27 2.60 -0.50
N LEU A 116 3.51 1.51 -0.58
CA LEU A 116 2.45 1.33 -1.57
C LEU A 116 1.32 2.36 -1.41
N LEU A 117 0.75 2.46 -0.21
CA LEU A 117 -0.39 3.35 0.04
C LEU A 117 -0.03 4.84 -0.03
N SER A 118 1.23 5.20 0.21
CA SER A 118 1.70 6.60 0.13
C SER A 118 1.56 7.23 -1.26
N ASN A 119 1.30 6.43 -2.30
CA ASN A 119 1.06 6.93 -3.65
C ASN A 119 -0.37 7.50 -3.83
N TYR A 120 -1.34 7.10 -2.99
CA TYR A 120 -2.71 7.62 -3.01
C TYR A 120 -2.78 9.08 -2.54
N HIS A 121 -3.77 9.83 -3.01
CA HIS A 121 -3.87 11.26 -2.72
C HIS A 121 -4.26 11.56 -1.28
N LEU A 122 -5.27 10.86 -0.77
CA LEU A 122 -5.87 11.11 0.53
C LEU A 122 -5.20 10.36 1.69
N ILE A 123 -4.13 9.60 1.43
CA ILE A 123 -3.44 8.80 2.45
C ILE A 123 -2.87 9.64 3.61
N SER A 124 -2.40 10.87 3.33
CA SER A 124 -1.91 11.81 4.35
C SER A 124 -2.96 12.10 5.43
N THR A 125 -4.24 12.12 5.07
CA THR A 125 -5.35 12.40 6.00
C THR A 125 -5.61 11.25 6.98
N LYS A 126 -5.15 10.03 6.67
CA LYS A 126 -5.49 8.79 7.40
C LYS A 126 -4.33 8.20 8.21
N CYS A 127 -3.12 8.72 8.08
CA CYS A 127 -1.90 8.03 8.54
C CYS A 127 -1.04 8.81 9.55
N LYS A 128 -1.64 9.64 10.39
CA LYS A 128 -0.92 10.38 11.44
C LYS A 128 -0.17 9.45 12.41
N HIS A 129 -0.74 8.29 12.73
CA HIS A 129 -0.09 7.28 13.58
C HIS A 129 1.19 6.71 12.96
N VAL A 130 1.23 6.58 11.64
CA VAL A 130 2.41 6.08 10.90
C VAL A 130 3.54 7.09 10.96
N ILE A 131 3.24 8.37 10.73
CA ILE A 131 4.25 9.45 10.82
C ILE A 131 4.87 9.47 12.22
N LYS A 132 4.04 9.39 13.26
CA LYS A 132 4.49 9.31 14.65
C LYS A 132 5.40 8.11 14.87
N TRP A 133 4.94 6.91 14.48
CA TRP A 133 5.69 5.67 14.67
C TRP A 133 7.04 5.67 13.92
N ILE A 134 7.09 6.20 12.69
CA ILE A 134 8.34 6.34 11.95
C ILE A 134 9.30 7.25 12.72
N ASN A 135 8.87 8.45 13.13
CA ASN A 135 9.74 9.41 13.80
C ASN A 135 10.27 8.88 15.15
N GLU A 136 9.44 8.18 15.93
CA GLU A 136 9.82 7.58 17.21
C GLU A 136 10.89 6.48 17.09
N ASN A 137 10.99 5.84 15.92
CA ASN A 137 11.97 4.78 15.65
C ASN A 137 13.22 5.28 14.90
N SER A 138 13.40 6.59 14.77
CA SER A 138 14.66 7.15 14.30
C SER A 138 15.75 7.00 15.36
N SER A 139 16.98 6.78 14.92
CA SER A 139 18.16 6.83 15.80
C SER A 139 18.47 8.27 16.17
N GLY A 140 19.28 8.49 17.22
CA GLY A 140 19.65 9.84 17.68
C GLY A 140 20.38 10.71 16.63
N ASP A 141 20.84 10.11 15.53
CA ASP A 141 21.44 10.80 14.39
C ASP A 141 20.45 11.09 13.25
N GLY A 142 19.16 10.81 13.43
CA GLY A 142 18.10 11.09 12.46
C GLY A 142 17.94 10.06 11.34
N PHE A 143 18.61 8.91 11.44
CA PHE A 143 18.53 7.82 10.46
C PHE A 143 17.76 6.61 11.02
N TRP A 144 17.34 5.72 10.12
CA TRP A 144 16.62 4.50 10.48
C TRP A 144 17.44 3.26 10.15
N ASP A 145 17.50 2.32 11.09
CA ASP A 145 18.07 1.00 10.86
C ASP A 145 17.16 -0.06 11.52
N MET A 146 16.54 -0.92 10.71
CA MET A 146 15.63 -1.97 11.18
C MET A 146 16.34 -3.27 11.61
N GLY A 147 17.68 -3.30 11.59
CA GLY A 147 18.48 -4.44 12.00
C GLY A 147 18.50 -5.59 10.98
N GLN A 148 19.40 -6.56 11.14
CA GLN A 148 19.61 -7.63 10.15
C GLN A 148 18.45 -8.61 10.02
N THR A 149 17.64 -8.76 11.07
CA THR A 149 16.50 -9.69 11.17
C THR A 149 15.33 -9.29 10.26
N VAL A 150 15.33 -8.05 9.77
CA VAL A 150 14.28 -7.46 8.92
C VAL A 150 14.18 -8.09 7.53
N LYS A 151 15.24 -8.79 7.07
CA LYS A 151 15.27 -9.41 5.75
C LYS A 151 14.19 -10.48 5.62
N ASP A 152 13.16 -10.20 4.83
CA ASP A 152 11.99 -11.06 4.64
C ASP A 152 12.02 -11.87 3.32
N LYS A 153 12.99 -11.59 2.44
CA LYS A 153 13.14 -12.15 1.08
C LYS A 153 12.01 -11.76 0.11
N ILE A 154 11.11 -10.87 0.53
CA ILE A 154 10.03 -10.33 -0.30
C ILE A 154 10.46 -8.95 -0.80
N TYR A 155 10.93 -8.10 0.13
CA TYR A 155 11.47 -6.79 -0.21
C TYR A 155 12.97 -6.90 -0.48
N PHE A 156 13.36 -6.52 -1.70
CA PHE A 156 14.76 -6.50 -2.08
C PHE A 156 15.45 -5.23 -1.57
N PRO A 157 16.70 -5.33 -1.09
CA PRO A 157 17.46 -4.16 -0.68
C PRO A 157 17.70 -3.24 -1.88
N LEU A 158 17.70 -1.92 -1.66
CA LEU A 158 18.07 -0.92 -2.67
C LEU A 158 19.59 -0.95 -2.92
N SER A 159 20.34 -1.20 -1.86
CA SER A 159 21.78 -1.44 -1.88
C SER A 159 22.13 -2.90 -2.19
N ASN A 160 23.37 -3.16 -2.60
CA ASN A 160 23.89 -4.50 -2.91
C ASN A 160 23.71 -5.55 -1.80
N SER A 161 23.65 -5.14 -0.52
CA SER A 161 23.47 -6.07 0.60
C SER A 161 23.15 -5.38 1.93
N TRP A 162 22.11 -5.85 2.62
CA TRP A 162 21.78 -5.48 4.00
C TRP A 162 22.65 -6.16 5.08
N ARG A 163 23.62 -7.00 4.69
CA ARG A 163 24.63 -7.54 5.62
C ARG A 163 25.52 -6.42 6.17
N LYS A 164 25.83 -5.41 5.35
CA LYS A 164 26.56 -4.21 5.78
C LYS A 164 25.59 -3.27 6.50
N ALA A 165 25.91 -2.90 7.73
CA ALA A 165 25.05 -2.04 8.55
C ALA A 165 24.78 -0.68 7.87
N ILE A 166 25.82 -0.06 7.30
CA ILE A 166 25.67 1.22 6.60
C ILE A 166 24.69 1.16 5.42
N ASN A 167 24.78 0.12 4.58
CA ASN A 167 23.87 -0.07 3.45
C ASN A 167 22.42 -0.24 3.91
N ARG A 168 22.20 -1.07 4.94
CA ARG A 168 20.87 -1.29 5.50
C ARG A 168 20.29 -0.01 6.09
N LYS A 169 21.11 0.76 6.82
CA LYS A 169 20.73 2.05 7.40
C LYS A 169 20.34 3.06 6.33
N ILE A 170 21.10 3.13 5.24
CA ILE A 170 20.77 3.99 4.08
C ILE A 170 19.41 3.56 3.48
N ASP A 171 19.25 2.28 3.16
CA ASP A 171 18.03 1.79 2.52
C ASP A 171 16.79 1.99 3.42
N CYS A 172 16.87 1.63 4.70
CA CYS A 172 15.81 1.87 5.67
C CYS A 172 15.46 3.36 5.76
N THR A 173 16.47 4.24 5.80
CA THR A 173 16.26 5.69 5.82
C THR A 173 15.54 6.16 4.56
N VAL A 174 15.97 5.72 3.38
CA VAL A 174 15.31 6.08 2.11
C VAL A 174 13.85 5.65 2.10
N ARG A 175 13.55 4.43 2.52
CA ARG A 175 12.16 3.92 2.61
C ARG A 175 11.29 4.80 3.52
N MET A 176 11.78 5.14 4.71
CA MET A 176 11.05 6.01 5.65
C MET A 176 10.85 7.42 5.10
N GLN A 177 11.87 8.00 4.45
CA GLN A 177 11.81 9.33 3.86
C GLN A 177 10.82 9.40 2.68
N ILE A 178 10.71 8.34 1.87
CA ILE A 178 9.69 8.26 0.82
C ILE A 178 8.29 8.38 1.43
N ILE A 179 8.00 7.58 2.47
CA ILE A 179 6.70 7.64 3.16
C ILE A 179 6.47 9.03 3.75
N LEU A 180 7.42 9.54 4.53
CA LEU A 180 7.28 10.84 5.20
C LEU A 180 7.09 11.99 4.21
N SER A 181 7.81 12.00 3.08
CA SER A 181 7.64 13.06 2.08
C SER A 181 6.28 12.99 1.40
N ASN A 182 5.81 11.80 1.04
CA ASN A 182 4.50 11.60 0.42
C ASN A 182 3.33 11.93 1.36
N LEU A 183 3.53 11.76 2.68
CA LEU A 183 2.52 12.09 3.69
C LEU A 183 2.54 13.56 4.13
N LYS A 184 3.66 14.28 3.99
CA LYS A 184 3.78 15.70 4.34
C LYS A 184 3.44 16.65 3.19
N ASN A 185 3.75 16.29 1.94
CA ASN A 185 3.74 17.20 0.80
C ASN A 185 2.39 17.33 0.08
N ARG A 186 1.24 17.18 0.77
CA ARG A 186 -0.08 17.22 0.11
C ARG A 186 -1.06 18.26 0.67
N ASP A 187 -0.59 19.15 1.53
CA ASP A 187 -1.37 20.30 2.05
C ASP A 187 -1.21 21.58 1.17
N ILE A 188 -1.03 21.43 -0.15
CA ILE A 188 -1.00 22.53 -1.13
C ILE A 188 -1.93 22.23 -2.29
#